data_AF-A0A535LAF5-F1
#
_entry.id   AF-A0A535LAF5-F1
#
_cell.length_a   1.000
_cell.length_b   1.000
_cell.length_c   1.000
_cell.angle_alpha   90.00
_cell.angle_beta   90.00
_cell.angle_gamma   90.00
#
_symmetry.space_group_name_H-M   'P 1'
#
loop_
_entity.id
_entity.type
_entity.pdbx_description
1 polymer ?
#
loop_
_entity_poly.entity_id
_entity_poly.type
_entity_poly.pdbx_seq_one_letter_code
_entity_poly.pdbx_strand_id
1 'polypeptide(L)'
;MPTLEKTAGKLALVKLEYHPTIHDMPTDERPRERLKHYGPKALSTAELLAIILRTGTSRDNVIELAGKLLAKYGGLSGLMRADFGELCSEHGLGEAKASQLKAALEIGRRLGMMQSEEKYQIKSPADAANLVMPEMMYLDHEQVRILILDT
;
A
#
# COMPACT_ATOMS: atom_id res chain seq x y z
N MET A 1 44.44 41.21 29.22
CA MET A 1 44.32 39.83 29.74
C MET A 1 43.11 39.80 30.67
N PRO A 2 42.19 38.85 30.51
CA PRO A 2 41.02 39.03 29.66
C PRO A 2 39.67 39.03 30.38
N THR A 3 38.69 39.56 29.66
CA THR A 3 37.24 39.55 29.80
C THR A 3 36.65 38.17 30.10
N LEU A 4 35.68 38.08 31.01
CA LEU A 4 34.76 36.94 31.10
C LEU A 4 33.31 37.42 31.00
N GLU A 5 32.94 37.69 29.77
CA GLU A 5 31.58 37.70 29.28
C GLU A 5 31.21 36.25 28.92
N LYS A 6 30.17 35.70 29.58
CA LYS A 6 29.36 34.49 29.28
C LYS A 6 28.85 33.97 30.61
N THR A 7 27.55 33.90 30.84
CA THR A 7 26.77 32.75 30.36
C THR A 7 25.30 33.15 30.26
N ALA A 8 24.90 33.70 29.11
CA ALA A 8 23.50 33.68 28.71
C ALA A 8 23.20 32.25 28.22
N GLY A 9 22.51 31.48 29.05
CA GLY A 9 22.03 30.14 28.72
C GLY A 9 21.19 30.19 27.45
N LYS A 10 21.71 29.59 26.38
CA LYS A 10 21.02 29.43 25.11
C LYS A 10 19.94 28.37 25.32
N LEU A 11 18.72 28.76 25.70
CA LEU A 11 17.55 27.90 25.53
C LEU A 11 17.35 27.69 24.02
N ALA A 12 17.98 26.65 23.49
CA ALA A 12 17.63 26.12 22.20
C ALA A 12 16.20 25.62 22.30
N LEU A 13 15.26 26.34 21.69
CA LEU A 13 13.93 25.83 21.41
C LEU A 13 14.11 24.59 20.53
N VAL A 14 14.09 23.41 21.15
CA VAL A 14 13.92 22.16 20.44
C VAL A 14 12.56 22.26 19.79
N LYS A 15 12.54 22.51 18.47
CA LYS A 15 11.33 22.47 17.66
C LYS A 15 10.83 21.02 17.76
N LEU A 16 9.89 20.76 18.66
CA LEU A 16 9.15 19.50 18.69
C LEU A 16 8.38 19.46 17.37
N GLU A 17 8.92 18.78 16.36
CA GLU A 17 8.20 18.51 15.13
C GLU A 17 7.04 17.58 15.47
N TYR A 18 5.88 18.19 15.74
CA TYR A 18 4.64 17.47 15.98
C TYR A 18 4.17 16.86 14.66
N HIS A 19 4.17 15.54 14.59
CA HIS A 19 3.67 14.77 13.47
C HIS A 19 2.27 14.25 13.82
N PRO A 20 1.20 14.82 13.24
CA PRO A 20 -0.16 14.40 13.55
C PRO A 20 -0.35 12.93 13.19
N THR A 21 -0.83 12.19 14.17
CA THR A 21 -1.17 10.78 14.05
C THR A 21 -2.61 10.62 13.56
N ILE A 22 -3.01 9.40 13.20
CA ILE A 22 -4.41 9.12 12.88
C ILE A 22 -5.35 9.38 14.06
N HIS A 23 -4.85 9.30 15.30
CA HIS A 23 -5.66 9.62 16.47
C HIS A 23 -5.93 11.13 16.60
N ASP A 24 -5.09 11.97 15.99
CA ASP A 24 -5.28 13.42 15.98
C ASP A 24 -6.29 13.86 14.92
N MET A 25 -6.67 12.98 13.99
CA MET A 25 -7.75 13.22 13.03
C MET A 25 -9.13 13.14 13.71
N PRO A 26 -10.12 13.94 13.26
CA PRO A 26 -11.51 13.77 13.64
C PRO A 26 -11.93 12.30 13.49
N THR A 27 -12.64 11.76 14.48
CA THR A 27 -13.01 10.34 14.51
C THR A 27 -13.68 9.88 13.22
N ASP A 28 -14.55 10.72 12.65
CA ASP A 28 -15.30 10.43 11.42
C ASP A 28 -14.45 10.49 10.14
N GLU A 29 -13.24 11.04 10.23
CA GLU A 29 -12.27 11.11 9.14
C GLU A 29 -11.21 10.00 9.21
N ARG A 30 -11.17 9.23 10.29
CA ARG A 30 -10.24 8.12 10.42
C ARG A 30 -10.61 6.99 9.46
N PRO A 31 -9.63 6.30 8.83
CA PRO A 31 -9.91 5.34 7.77
C PRO A 31 -10.87 4.21 8.15
N ARG A 32 -10.77 3.63 9.36
CA ARG A 32 -11.62 2.49 9.75
C ARG A 32 -13.06 2.92 9.99
N GLU A 33 -13.23 4.10 10.55
CA GLU A 33 -14.49 4.74 10.84
C GLU A 33 -15.15 5.17 9.52
N ARG A 34 -14.41 5.78 8.60
CA ARG A 34 -14.87 6.06 7.23
C ARG A 34 -15.29 4.80 6.51
N LEU A 35 -14.51 3.72 6.60
CA LEU A 35 -14.84 2.43 5.99
C LEU A 35 -16.18 1.89 6.53
N LYS A 36 -16.41 2.02 7.85
CA LYS A 36 -17.65 1.59 8.50
C LYS A 36 -18.85 2.43 8.08
N HIS A 37 -18.70 3.75 7.97
CA HIS A 37 -19.82 4.66 7.72
C HIS A 37 -20.15 4.84 6.23
N TYR A 38 -19.12 4.89 5.37
CA TYR A 38 -19.26 5.25 3.95
C TYR A 38 -18.85 4.12 3.00
N GLY A 39 -18.32 3.02 3.53
CA GLY A 39 -17.88 1.87 2.74
C GLY A 39 -16.54 2.08 2.03
N PRO A 40 -15.98 1.01 1.43
CA PRO A 40 -14.64 1.04 0.85
C PRO A 40 -14.49 1.99 -0.35
N LYS A 41 -15.57 2.30 -1.07
CA LYS A 41 -15.55 3.21 -2.22
C LYS A 41 -15.27 4.67 -1.85
N ALA A 42 -15.47 5.05 -0.59
CA ALA A 42 -15.20 6.39 -0.09
C ALA A 42 -13.74 6.60 0.32
N LEU A 43 -12.92 5.55 0.29
CA LEU A 43 -11.52 5.59 0.70
C LEU A 43 -10.62 5.61 -0.53
N SER A 44 -9.57 6.41 -0.44
CA SER A 44 -8.44 6.31 -1.35
C SER A 44 -7.69 4.98 -1.16
N THR A 45 -6.92 4.59 -2.17
CA THR A 45 -6.03 3.43 -2.07
C THR A 45 -5.05 3.53 -0.90
N ALA A 46 -4.57 4.74 -0.61
CA ALA A 46 -3.68 4.99 0.53
C ALA A 46 -4.40 4.71 1.87
N GLU A 47 -5.66 5.14 2.02
CA GLU A 47 -6.46 4.85 3.21
C GLU A 47 -6.75 3.36 3.37
N LEU A 48 -7.06 2.65 2.27
CA LEU A 48 -7.27 1.20 2.30
C LEU A 48 -6.00 0.45 2.75
N LEU A 49 -4.84 0.82 2.19
CA LEU A 49 -3.56 0.28 2.63
C LEU A 49 -3.26 0.66 4.09
N ALA A 50 -3.61 1.87 4.52
CA ALA A 50 -3.38 2.31 5.88
C ALA A 50 -4.15 1.46 6.91
N ILE A 51 -5.37 1.01 6.57
CA ILE A 51 -6.14 0.09 7.42
C ILE A 51 -5.41 -1.25 7.57
N ILE A 52 -4.86 -1.79 6.48
CA ILE A 52 -4.11 -3.06 6.44
C ILE A 52 -2.82 -2.94 7.27
N LEU A 53 -2.06 -1.85 7.10
CA LEU A 53 -0.80 -1.61 7.79
C LEU A 53 -0.96 -1.25 9.27
N ARG A 54 -2.16 -0.79 9.67
CA ARG A 54 -2.62 -0.44 11.02
C ARG A 54 -1.92 0.75 11.68
N THR A 55 -0.60 0.85 11.58
CA THR A 55 0.21 1.84 12.30
C THR A 55 1.26 2.45 11.39
N GLY A 56 1.61 3.71 11.66
CA GLY A 56 2.64 4.44 10.94
C GLY A 56 4.04 4.08 11.44
N THR A 57 4.95 5.02 11.28
CA THR A 57 6.29 5.03 11.88
C THR A 57 6.35 6.14 12.93
N SER A 58 7.55 6.38 13.48
CA SER A 58 7.78 7.58 14.30
C SER A 58 7.82 8.87 13.48
N ARG A 59 7.97 8.78 12.15
CA ARG A 59 8.12 9.93 11.25
C ARG A 59 6.89 10.19 10.39
N ASP A 60 6.13 9.15 10.10
CA ASP A 60 5.01 9.20 9.17
C ASP A 60 3.79 8.55 9.81
N ASN A 61 2.63 9.19 9.72
CA ASN A 61 1.39 8.48 10.02
C ASN A 61 1.13 7.39 8.97
N VAL A 62 0.22 6.47 9.26
CA VAL A 62 0.05 5.29 8.40
C VAL A 62 -0.50 5.61 7.00
N ILE A 63 -1.25 6.72 6.85
CA ILE A 63 -1.75 7.17 5.54
C ILE A 63 -0.58 7.72 4.71
N GLU A 64 0.29 8.52 5.32
CA GLU A 64 1.51 9.03 4.68
C GLU A 64 2.45 7.90 4.28
N LEU A 65 2.68 6.91 5.17
CA LEU A 65 3.46 5.72 4.85
C LEU A 65 2.89 4.99 3.64
N ALA A 66 1.58 4.74 3.62
CA ALA A 66 0.91 4.09 2.49
C ALA A 66 1.03 4.91 1.20
N GLY A 67 0.88 6.23 1.28
CA GLY A 67 1.05 7.15 0.15
C GLY A 67 2.47 7.12 -0.41
N LYS A 68 3.49 7.14 0.44
CA LYS A 68 4.91 7.04 0.04
C LYS A 68 5.22 5.71 -0.65
N LEU A 69 4.68 4.60 -0.14
CA LEU A 69 4.82 3.28 -0.76
C LEU A 69 4.17 3.26 -2.15
N LEU A 70 2.94 3.75 -2.29
CA LEU A 70 2.27 3.85 -3.59
C LEU A 70 3.07 4.72 -4.57
N ALA A 71 3.60 5.86 -4.13
CA ALA A 71 4.41 6.73 -4.98
C ALA A 71 5.72 6.04 -5.41
N LYS A 72 6.45 5.44 -4.47
CA LYS A 72 7.76 4.81 -4.71
C LYS A 72 7.66 3.62 -5.67
N TYR A 73 6.64 2.79 -5.51
CA TYR A 73 6.49 1.56 -6.29
C TYR A 73 5.57 1.74 -7.50
N GLY A 74 5.03 2.93 -7.78
CA GLY A 74 4.17 3.15 -8.95
C GLY A 74 2.77 2.51 -8.81
N GLY A 75 2.18 2.60 -7.61
CA GLY A 75 0.84 2.12 -7.29
C GLY A 75 0.78 0.66 -6.85
N LEU A 76 -0.44 0.12 -6.78
CA LEU A 76 -0.68 -1.27 -6.33
C LEU A 76 0.03 -2.29 -7.22
N SER A 77 0.09 -2.02 -8.54
CA SER A 77 0.71 -2.94 -9.50
C SER A 77 2.20 -3.14 -9.23
N GLY A 78 2.93 -2.08 -8.89
CA GLY A 78 4.34 -2.24 -8.56
C GLY A 78 4.57 -2.74 -7.13
N LEU A 79 3.70 -2.43 -6.17
CA LEU A 79 3.73 -3.08 -4.85
C LEU A 79 3.53 -4.60 -4.95
N MET A 80 2.72 -5.05 -5.90
CA MET A 80 2.52 -6.48 -6.15
C MET A 80 3.78 -7.16 -6.66
N ARG A 81 4.54 -6.48 -7.53
CA ARG A 81 5.80 -6.94 -8.11
C ARG A 81 6.99 -6.86 -7.15
N ALA A 82 6.98 -5.91 -6.21
CA ALA A 82 8.05 -5.74 -5.25
C ALA A 82 8.35 -7.04 -4.48
N ASP A 83 9.63 -7.34 -4.33
CA ASP A 83 10.09 -8.50 -3.57
C ASP A 83 9.87 -8.29 -2.06
N PHE A 84 9.75 -9.39 -1.32
CA PHE A 84 9.56 -9.35 0.13
C PHE A 84 10.74 -8.66 0.84
N GLY A 85 11.97 -8.93 0.43
CA GLY A 85 13.17 -8.32 0.99
C GLY A 85 13.23 -6.81 0.72
N GLU A 86 12.85 -6.39 -0.50
CA GLU A 86 12.75 -4.98 -0.85
C GLU A 86 11.73 -4.25 0.04
N LEU A 87 10.53 -4.81 0.21
CA LEU A 87 9.52 -4.25 1.09
C LEU A 87 10.00 -4.18 2.55
N CYS A 88 10.65 -5.24 3.05
CA CYS A 88 11.23 -5.26 4.39
C CYS A 88 12.32 -4.19 4.61
N SER A 89 12.98 -3.73 3.55
CA SER A 89 13.99 -2.68 3.62
C SER A 89 13.39 -1.27 3.74
N GLU A 90 12.09 -1.10 3.47
CA GLU A 90 11.41 0.19 3.63
C GLU A 90 11.29 0.56 5.11
N HIS A 91 11.59 1.83 5.41
CA HIS A 91 11.45 2.35 6.76
C HIS A 91 10.00 2.23 7.25
N GLY A 92 9.79 1.41 8.28
CA GLY A 92 8.46 1.19 8.85
C GLY A 92 7.69 0.01 8.29
N LEU A 93 8.29 -0.80 7.41
CA LEU A 93 7.66 -1.95 6.77
C LEU A 93 8.42 -3.26 7.03
N GLY A 94 8.77 -3.53 8.29
CA GLY A 94 9.38 -4.81 8.68
C GLY A 94 8.49 -6.03 8.38
N GLU A 95 9.04 -7.23 8.60
CA GLU A 95 8.45 -8.51 8.16
C GLU A 95 6.94 -8.65 8.37
N ALA A 96 6.44 -8.25 9.55
CA ALA A 96 5.01 -8.30 9.87
C ALA A 96 4.14 -7.47 8.91
N LYS A 97 4.53 -6.21 8.64
CA LYS A 97 3.77 -5.32 7.75
C LYS A 97 3.96 -5.68 6.29
N ALA A 98 5.18 -6.09 5.90
CA ALA A 98 5.44 -6.60 4.55
C ALA A 98 4.59 -7.85 4.25
N SER A 99 4.51 -8.79 5.20
CA SER A 99 3.67 -9.99 5.10
C SER A 99 2.19 -9.65 4.98
N GLN A 100 1.68 -8.71 5.79
CA GLN A 100 0.30 -8.22 5.70
C GLN A 100 0.00 -7.63 4.31
N LEU A 101 0.90 -6.80 3.79
CA LEU A 101 0.74 -6.17 2.49
C LEU A 101 0.74 -7.21 1.36
N LYS A 102 1.72 -8.12 1.33
CA LYS A 102 1.79 -9.16 0.29
C LYS A 102 0.58 -10.10 0.35
N ALA A 103 0.13 -10.48 1.56
CA ALA A 103 -1.07 -11.29 1.73
C ALA A 103 -2.32 -10.58 1.18
N ALA A 104 -2.51 -9.30 1.50
CA ALA A 104 -3.66 -8.54 1.00
C ALA A 104 -3.66 -8.39 -0.53
N LEU A 105 -2.50 -8.10 -1.12
CA LEU A 105 -2.35 -7.98 -2.58
C LEU A 105 -2.59 -9.33 -3.28
N GLU A 106 -2.07 -10.42 -2.73
CA GLU A 106 -2.28 -11.78 -3.26
C GLU A 106 -3.75 -12.20 -3.20
N ILE A 107 -4.47 -11.86 -2.13
CA ILE A 107 -5.92 -12.08 -2.05
C ILE A 107 -6.62 -11.33 -3.18
N GLY A 108 -6.27 -10.06 -3.40
CA GLY A 108 -6.81 -9.27 -4.52
C GLY A 108 -6.52 -9.91 -5.88
N ARG A 109 -5.30 -10.42 -6.09
CA ARG A 109 -4.90 -11.13 -7.32
C ARG A 109 -5.74 -12.40 -7.51
N ARG A 110 -5.90 -13.23 -6.48
CA ARG A 110 -6.72 -14.46 -6.54
C ARG A 110 -8.18 -14.15 -6.82
N LEU A 111 -8.75 -13.12 -6.20
CA LEU A 111 -10.12 -12.69 -6.48
C LEU A 111 -10.28 -12.25 -7.94
N GLY A 112 -9.28 -11.55 -8.50
CA GLY A 112 -9.29 -11.17 -9.92
C GLY A 112 -9.13 -12.34 -10.89
N MET A 113 -8.55 -13.45 -10.43
CA MET A 113 -8.39 -14.69 -11.20
C MET A 113 -9.57 -15.66 -11.05
N MET A 114 -10.41 -15.48 -10.03
CA MET A 114 -11.60 -16.32 -9.86
C MET A 114 -12.51 -16.08 -11.06
N GLN A 115 -12.58 -17.09 -11.94
CA GLN A 115 -13.59 -17.14 -12.99
C GLN A 115 -14.96 -17.34 -12.34
N SER A 116 -15.98 -16.66 -12.87
CA SER A 116 -17.37 -16.93 -12.55
C SER A 116 -17.66 -18.43 -12.72
N GLU A 117 -18.56 -19.01 -11.91
CA GLU A 117 -19.04 -20.39 -12.12
C GLU A 117 -19.71 -20.59 -13.49
N GLU A 118 -20.04 -19.49 -14.19
CA GLU A 118 -20.37 -19.53 -15.60
C GLU A 118 -19.09 -19.78 -16.43
N LYS A 119 -19.06 -20.89 -17.18
CA LYS A 119 -18.01 -21.20 -18.15
C LYS A 119 -17.61 -19.94 -18.92
N TYR A 120 -16.38 -19.48 -18.73
CA TYR A 120 -15.87 -18.28 -19.38
C TYR A 120 -15.86 -18.50 -20.91
N GLN A 121 -16.78 -17.86 -21.63
CA GLN A 121 -16.86 -17.98 -23.08
C GLN A 121 -15.91 -17.01 -23.75
N ILE A 122 -14.90 -17.54 -24.46
CA ILE A 122 -14.02 -16.74 -25.31
C ILE A 122 -14.68 -16.59 -26.68
N LYS A 123 -15.23 -15.40 -26.96
CA LYS A 123 -15.86 -15.06 -28.26
C LYS A 123 -14.98 -14.14 -29.11
N SER A 124 -13.95 -13.56 -28.50
CA SER A 124 -13.05 -12.60 -29.11
C SER A 124 -11.64 -12.67 -28.50
N PRO A 125 -10.61 -12.14 -29.19
CA PRO A 125 -9.27 -12.00 -28.61
C PRO A 125 -9.25 -11.18 -27.31
N ALA A 126 -10.16 -10.22 -27.15
CA ALA A 126 -10.28 -9.43 -25.93
C ALA A 126 -10.71 -10.30 -24.74
N ASP A 127 -11.59 -11.28 -24.95
CA ASP A 127 -11.99 -12.23 -23.90
C ASP A 127 -10.79 -13.09 -23.47
N ALA A 128 -10.01 -13.59 -24.43
CA ALA A 128 -8.80 -14.36 -24.11
C ALA A 128 -7.78 -13.52 -23.33
N ALA A 129 -7.58 -12.25 -23.73
CA ALA A 129 -6.72 -11.33 -23.00
C ALA A 129 -7.24 -11.11 -21.57
N ASN A 130 -8.51 -10.75 -21.40
CA ASN A 130 -9.13 -10.50 -20.10
C ASN A 130 -9.07 -11.71 -19.17
N LEU A 131 -9.13 -12.93 -19.71
CA LEU A 131 -9.03 -14.16 -18.95
C LEU A 131 -7.65 -14.33 -18.29
N VAL A 132 -6.57 -14.05 -19.03
CA VAL A 132 -5.20 -14.30 -18.57
C VAL A 132 -4.52 -13.05 -18.00
N MET A 133 -5.03 -11.86 -18.30
CA MET A 133 -4.44 -10.58 -17.88
C MET A 133 -4.23 -10.49 -16.36
N PRO A 134 -5.16 -10.93 -15.48
CA PRO A 134 -4.96 -10.84 -14.04
C PRO A 134 -3.73 -11.60 -13.53
N GLU A 135 -3.37 -12.69 -14.22
CA GLU A 135 -2.17 -13.47 -13.91
C GLU A 135 -0.92 -12.92 -14.58
N MET A 136 -1.05 -12.39 -15.79
CA MET A 136 0.08 -12.05 -16.65
C MET A 136 0.57 -10.61 -16.47
N MET A 137 -0.30 -9.66 -16.09
CA MET A 137 0.03 -8.22 -16.06
C MET A 137 1.08 -7.82 -15.01
N TYR A 138 1.39 -8.72 -14.07
CA TYR A 138 2.37 -8.49 -13.01
C TYR A 138 3.66 -9.28 -13.19
N LEU A 139 3.81 -10.03 -14.29
CA LEU A 139 5.05 -10.75 -14.59
C LEU A 139 6.14 -9.77 -15.02
N ASP A 140 7.36 -10.03 -14.57
CA ASP A 140 8.56 -9.23 -14.82
C ASP A 140 9.38 -9.72 -16.03
N HIS A 141 8.93 -10.79 -16.69
CA HIS A 141 9.52 -11.37 -17.88
C HIS A 141 8.43 -11.88 -18.83
N GLU A 142 8.78 -12.02 -20.11
CA GLU A 142 7.86 -12.51 -21.13
C GLU A 142 7.54 -14.00 -20.90
N GLN A 143 6.26 -14.35 -20.93
CA GLN A 143 5.76 -15.72 -20.82
C GLN A 143 4.80 -16.04 -21.97
N VAL A 144 5.03 -17.17 -22.64
CA VAL A 144 4.08 -17.75 -23.60
C VAL A 144 3.18 -18.74 -22.88
N ARG A 145 1.85 -18.58 -23.01
CA ARG A 145 0.85 -19.47 -22.42
C ARG A 145 -0.08 -20.02 -23.50
N ILE A 146 -0.52 -21.26 -23.32
CA ILE A 146 -1.43 -21.95 -24.23
C ILE A 146 -2.82 -22.04 -23.57
N LEU A 147 -3.84 -21.52 -24.25
CA LEU A 147 -5.24 -21.65 -23.86
C LEU A 147 -5.86 -22.79 -24.68
N ILE A 148 -6.34 -23.84 -24.01
CA ILE A 148 -7.04 -24.97 -24.64
C ILE A 148 -8.55 -24.71 -24.48
N LEU A 149 -9.27 -24.69 -25.59
CA LEU A 149 -10.71 -24.40 -25.63
C LEU A 149 -11.49 -25.66 -26.01
N ASP A 150 -12.68 -25.80 -25.42
CA ASP A 150 -13.71 -26.72 -25.89
C ASP A 150 -14.84 -25.93 -26.59
N THR A 151 -15.53 -26.58 -27.51
CA THR A 151 -16.67 -26.03 -28.26
C THR A 151 -17.96 -26.66 -27.80
#